data_AF-A0A482SXY6-F1
#
_entry.id   AF-A0A482SXY6-F1
#
_cell.length_a   1.000
_cell.length_b   1.000
_cell.length_c   1.000
_cell.angle_alpha   90.00
_cell.angle_beta   90.00
_cell.angle_gamma   90.00
#
_symmetry.space_group_name_H-M   'P 1'
#
loop_
_entity.id
_entity.type
_entity.pdbx_description
1 polymer ?
#
loop_
_entity_poly.entity_id
_entity_poly.type
_entity_poly.pdbx_seq_one_letter_code
_entity_poly.pdbx_strand_id
1 'polypeptide(L)' 'MPAISLLFFAVQFLISTVVYYLAKKYDSSSPSLAGGLVFLLGFALILVLDTVIGLFVVQSLIILIYFLRLRFSRNTSASA' A
#
# COMPACT_ATOMS: atom_id res chain seq x y z
N MET A 1 1.27 -9.90 5.40
CA MET A 1 1.58 -9.87 3.95
C MET A 1 3.09 -9.70 3.73
N PRO A 2 3.93 -10.72 3.93
CA PRO A 2 5.40 -10.55 3.92
C PRO A 2 6.00 -10.44 2.51
N ALA A 3 5.44 -11.19 1.54
CA ALA A 3 6.00 -11.30 0.19
C ALA A 3 5.84 -10.03 -0.66
N ILE A 4 4.69 -9.34 -0.55
CA ILE A 4 4.44 -8.06 -1.24
C ILE A 4 5.40 -6.98 -0.75
N SER A 5 5.70 -7.00 0.56
CA SER A 5 6.61 -6.05 1.19
C SER A 5 8.05 -6.23 0.68
N LEU A 6 8.54 -7.48 0.60
CA LEU A 6 9.88 -7.80 0.09
C LEU A 6 10.08 -7.39 -1.37
N LEU A 7 9.11 -7.71 -2.25
CA LEU A 7 9.17 -7.32 -3.66
C LEU A 7 9.19 -5.80 -3.81
N PHE A 8 8.34 -5.10 -3.04
CA PHE A 8 8.30 -3.65 -3.05
C PHE A 8 9.62 -3.03 -2.60
N PHE A 9 10.21 -3.52 -1.51
CA PHE A 9 11.52 -3.04 -1.05
C PHE A 9 12.62 -3.28 -2.08
N ALA A 10 12.62 -4.43 -2.75
CA ALA A 10 13.59 -4.73 -3.79
C ALA A 10 13.47 -3.78 -5.00
N VAL A 11 12.24 -3.56 -5.48
CA VAL A 11 11.97 -2.60 -6.57
C VAL A 11 12.32 -1.18 -6.16
N GLN A 12 11.95 -0.78 -4.94
CA GLN A 12 12.22 0.55 -4.42
C GLN A 12 13.71 0.82 -4.23
N PHE A 13 14.48 -0.19 -3.82
CA PHE A 13 15.93 -0.13 -3.75
C PHE A 13 16.55 0.04 -5.15
N LEU A 14 16.04 -0.70 -6.15
CA LEU A 14 16.44 -0.56 -7.55
C LEU A 14 16.18 0.87 -8.08
N ILE A 15 14.97 1.40 -7.86
CA ILE A 15 14.61 2.77 -8.26
C ILE A 15 15.53 3.80 -7.57
N SER A 16 15.73 3.69 -6.27
CA SER A 16 16.63 4.57 -5.51
C SER A 16 18.05 4.54 -6.05
N THR A 17 18.55 3.35 -6.40
CA THR A 17 19.88 3.15 -7.00
C THR A 17 19.97 3.81 -8.38
N VAL A 18 18.95 3.64 -9.24
CA VAL A 18 18.90 4.29 -10.55
C VAL A 18 18.91 5.81 -10.42
N VAL A 19 18.13 6.37 -9.49
CA VAL A 19 18.09 7.82 -9.21
C VAL A 19 19.45 8.32 -8.71
N TYR A 20 20.11 7.57 -7.83
CA TYR A 20 21.47 7.90 -7.38
C TYR A 20 22.45 7.96 -8.56
N TYR A 21 22.45 6.95 -9.44
CA TYR A 21 23.32 6.93 -10.61
C TYR A 21 23.01 8.04 -11.61
N LEU A 22 21.72 8.37 -11.81
CA LEU A 22 21.33 9.52 -12.62
C LEU A 22 21.86 10.82 -12.00
N ALA A 23 21.62 11.05 -10.71
CA ALA A 23 22.07 12.26 -10.04
C ALA A 23 23.59 12.41 -10.09
N LYS A 24 24.34 11.31 -10.00
CA LYS A 24 25.79 11.29 -10.20
C LYS A 24 26.19 11.59 -11.65
N LYS A 25 25.46 11.06 -12.64
CA LYS A 25 25.70 11.29 -14.07
C LYS A 25 25.45 12.75 -14.49
N TYR A 26 24.51 13.42 -13.84
CA TYR A 26 24.14 14.82 -14.12
C TYR A 26 24.84 15.84 -13.19
N ASP A 27 25.95 15.46 -12.56
CA ASP A 27 26.76 16.35 -11.69
C ASP A 27 25.95 17.02 -10.56
N SER A 28 24.98 16.30 -10.01
CA SER A 28 24.20 16.79 -8.87
C SER A 28 25.11 16.92 -7.65
N SER A 29 24.99 18.05 -6.94
CA SER A 29 25.77 18.34 -5.73
C SER A 29 25.54 17.33 -4.59
N SER A 30 24.44 16.55 -4.63
CA SER A 30 24.12 15.58 -3.57
C SER A 30 23.33 14.36 -4.08
N PRO A 31 23.97 13.44 -4.82
CA PRO A 31 23.30 12.27 -5.40
C PRO A 31 22.72 11.31 -4.37
N SER A 32 23.38 11.20 -3.22
CA SER A 32 22.94 10.41 -2.07
C SER A 32 21.65 10.94 -1.44
N LEU A 33 21.48 12.27 -1.35
CA LEU A 33 20.23 12.87 -0.88
C LEU A 33 19.08 12.60 -1.84
N ALA A 34 19.32 12.69 -3.16
CA ALA A 34 18.31 12.39 -4.16
C ALA A 34 17.82 10.93 -4.09
N GLY A 35 18.75 9.98 -4.06
CA GLY A 35 18.41 8.56 -3.93
C GLY A 35 17.71 8.23 -2.61
N GLY A 36 18.19 8.80 -1.50
CA GLY A 36 17.61 8.62 -0.17
C GLY A 36 16.19 9.19 -0.06
N LEU A 37 15.96 10.40 -0.58
CA LEU A 37 14.62 11.02 -0.58
C LEU A 37 13.62 10.18 -1.37
N VAL A 38 14.00 9.71 -2.57
CA VAL A 38 13.11 8.85 -3.37
C VAL A 38 12.77 7.55 -2.65
N PHE A 39 13.76 6.93 -2.00
CA PHE A 39 13.52 5.73 -1.19
C PHE A 39 12.50 6.01 -0.08
N LEU A 40 12.72 7.08 0.68
CA LEU A 40 11.88 7.49 1.81
C LEU A 40 10.46 7.85 1.37
N LEU A 41 10.31 8.50 0.22
CA LEU A 41 9.02 8.85 -0.36
C LEU A 41 8.19 7.61 -0.72
N GLY A 42 8.78 6.62 -1.39
CA GLY A 42 8.05 5.39 -1.69
C GLY A 42 7.84 4.50 -0.47
N PHE A 43 8.72 4.56 0.55
CA PHE A 43 8.44 3.93 1.84
C PHE A 43 7.23 4.55 2.54
N ALA A 44 7.14 5.89 2.57
CA ALA A 44 5.95 6.56 3.10
C ALA A 44 4.69 6.20 2.30
N LEU A 45 4.81 6.12 0.98
CA LEU A 45 3.69 5.76 0.10
C LEU A 45 3.14 4.36 0.41
N ILE A 46 4.00 3.36 0.66
CA ILE A 46 3.51 2.01 0.98
C ILE A 46 2.79 1.96 2.33
N LEU A 47 3.23 2.73 3.34
CA LEU A 47 2.52 2.81 4.61
C LEU A 47 1.11 3.41 4.43
N VAL A 48 0.99 4.44 3.60
CA VAL A 48 -0.31 5.05 3.28
C VAL A 48 -1.19 4.05 2.52
N LEU A 49 -0.66 3.39 1.50
CA LEU A 49 -1.41 2.40 0.72
C LEU A 49 -1.86 1.21 1.57
N ASP A 50 -0.98 0.68 2.43
CA ASP A 50 -1.31 -0.41 3.36
C ASP A 50 -2.44 -0.01 4.31
N THR A 51 -2.38 1.21 4.85
CA THR A 51 -3.44 1.77 5.69
C THR A 51 -4.77 1.88 4.93
N VAL A 52 -4.75 2.42 3.71
CA VAL A 52 -5.95 2.58 2.87
C VAL A 52 -6.56 1.22 2.53
N ILE A 53 -5.73 0.24 2.13
CA ILE A 53 -6.18 -1.12 1.83
C ILE A 53 -6.76 -1.78 3.09
N GLY A 54 -6.10 -1.64 4.24
CA GLY A 54 -6.59 -2.15 5.52
C GLY A 54 -7.98 -1.59 5.86
N LEU A 55 -8.15 -0.27 5.76
CA LEU A 55 -9.45 0.39 5.95
C LEU A 55 -10.50 -0.11 4.96
N PHE A 56 -10.14 -0.27 3.68
CA PHE A 56 -11.04 -0.77 2.64
C PHE A 56 -11.50 -2.19 2.92
N VAL A 57 -10.60 -3.08 3.35
CA VAL A 57 -10.93 -4.46 3.72
C VAL A 57 -11.89 -4.49 4.92
N VAL A 58 -11.60 -3.70 5.96
CA VAL A 58 -12.45 -3.61 7.15
C VAL A 58 -13.85 -3.10 6.79
N GLN A 59 -13.95 -2.01 6.02
CA GLN A 59 -15.24 -1.49 5.58
C GLN A 59 -16.01 -2.51 4.74
N SER A 60 -15.33 -3.17 3.80
CA SER A 60 -15.94 -4.22 2.98
C SER A 60 -16.50 -5.36 3.84
N LEU A 61 -15.78 -5.74 4.90
CA LEU A 61 -16.21 -6.78 5.84
C LEU A 61 -17.45 -6.36 6.63
N ILE A 62 -17.50 -5.10 7.11
CA ILE A 62 -18.66 -4.53 7.81
C ILE A 62 -19.88 -4.55 6.90
N ILE A 63 -19.74 -4.10 5.65
CA ILE A 63 -20.82 -4.10 4.66
C ILE A 63 -21.30 -5.54 4.41
N LEU A 64 -20.38 -6.49 4.25
CA LEU A 64 -20.71 -7.90 4.04
C LEU A 64 -21.52 -8.47 5.21
N ILE A 65 -21.08 -8.22 6.45
CA ILE A 65 -21.77 -8.66 7.67
C ILE A 65 -23.17 -8.04 7.75
N TYR A 66 -23.29 -6.74 7.46
CA TYR A 66 -24.58 -6.05 7.44
C TYR A 66 -25.53 -6.66 6.41
N PHE A 67 -25.03 -6.96 5.21
CA PHE A 67 -25.81 -7.58 4.15
C PHE A 67 -26.24 -9.01 4.49
N LEU A 68 -25.35 -9.80 5.10
CA LEU A 68 -25.66 -11.12 5.63
C LEU A 68 -26.76 -11.03 6.67
N ARG A 69 -26.66 -10.11 7.63
CA ARG A 69 -27.66 -9.90 8.68
C ARG A 69 -29.04 -9.55 8.10
N LEU A 70 -29.09 -8.63 7.13
CA LEU A 70 -30.31 -8.29 6.40
C LEU A 70 -30.92 -9.50 5.69
N ARG A 71 -30.09 -10.32 5.03
CA ARG A 71 -30.54 -11.52 4.33
C ARG A 71 -31.13 -12.58 5.28
N PHE A 72 -30.48 -12.81 6.42
CA PHE A 72 -30.99 -13.74 7.44
C PHE A 72 -32.28 -13.23 8.08
N SER A 73 -32.35 -11.95 8.43
CA SER A 73 -33.57 -11.34 8.98
C SER A 73 -34.76 -11.45 8.02
N ARG A 74 -34.53 -11.28 6.72
CA ARG A 74 -35.59 -11.38 5.70
C ARG A 74 -36.12 -12.80 5.53
N ASN A 75 -35.27 -13.81 5.68
CA ASN A 75 -35.69 -15.21 5.61
C ASN A 75 -36.45 -15.66 6.86
N THR A 76 -36.13 -15.12 8.05
CA THR A 76 -36.87 -15.42 9.27
C THR A 76 -38.27 -14.82 9.25
N SER A 77 -38.44 -13.60 8.73
CA SER A 77 -39.77 -12.95 8.63
C SER A 77 -40.67 -13.49 7.51
N ALA A 78 -40.11 -14.13 6.48
CA ALA A 78 -40.89 -14.75 5.41
C ALA A 78 -41.36 -16.19 5.76
N SER A 79 -40.87 -16.74 6.88
CA SER A 79 -41.20 -18.09 7.35
C SER A 79 -42.02 -18.10 8.65
N ALA A 80 -42.46 -16.93 9.13
CA ALA A 80 -43.41 -16.75 10.23
C ALA A 80 -44.78 -16.35 9.65
#